data_AF-A0A4Q2UU77-F1
#
_entry.id   AF-A0A4Q2UU77-F1
#
_cell.length_a   1.000
_cell.length_b   1.000
_cell.length_c   1.000
_cell.angle_alpha   90.00
_cell.angle_beta   90.00
_cell.angle_gamma   90.00
#
_symmetry.space_group_name_H-M   'P 1'
#
loop_
_entity.id
_entity.type
_entity.pdbx_description
1 polymer ?
#
loop_
_entity_poly.entity_id
_entity_poly.type
_entity_poly.pdbx_seq_one_letter_code
_entity_poly.pdbx_strand_id
1 'polypeptide(L)'
;MIAKPGRRDLTSPRAWRPISLLSCLGKGLERLIARRLAWAAIHYSVLHTQQAGALPEKSATDLVTALLHDIEEAFARKKVATLVTMDIQGAFDIVM
;
A
#
# COMPACT_ATOMS: atom_id res chain seq x y z
N MET A 1 17.58 -4.49 -9.98
CA MET A 1 17.13 -3.17 -9.45
C MET A 1 16.41 -2.44 -10.58
N ILE A 2 15.35 -1.66 -10.27
CA ILE A 2 14.58 -0.91 -11.28
C ILE A 2 14.88 0.58 -11.13
N ALA A 3 15.20 1.30 -12.21
CA ALA A 3 15.43 2.74 -12.16
C ALA A 3 14.12 3.50 -11.89
N LYS A 4 14.18 4.56 -11.07
CA LYS A 4 13.04 5.46 -10.87
C LYS A 4 12.88 6.35 -12.11
N PRO A 5 11.66 6.52 -12.63
CA PRO A 5 11.42 7.40 -13.78
C PRO A 5 11.85 8.84 -13.46
N GLY A 6 12.45 9.52 -14.44
CA GLY A 6 12.88 10.92 -14.31
C GLY A 6 14.24 11.14 -13.63
N ARG A 7 14.97 10.09 -13.21
CA ARG A 7 16.33 10.22 -12.67
C ARG A 7 17.36 10.03 -13.79
N ARG A 8 18.13 11.08 -14.11
CA ARG A 8 19.22 11.03 -15.11
C ARG A 8 20.52 10.46 -14.52
N ASP A 9 20.80 10.79 -13.27
CA ASP A 9 22.02 10.35 -12.58
C ASP A 9 21.77 9.01 -11.86
N LEU A 10 22.20 7.91 -12.48
CA LEU A 10 22.04 6.54 -11.96
C LEU A 10 23.17 6.09 -11.02
N THR A 11 24.14 6.97 -10.75
CA THR A 11 25.24 6.72 -9.79
C THR A 11 24.78 6.73 -8.34
N SER A 12 23.68 7.42 -8.03
CA SER A 12 23.11 7.46 -6.69
C SER A 12 22.22 6.23 -6.42
N PRO A 13 22.41 5.49 -5.31
CA PRO A 13 21.52 4.39 -4.91
C PRO A 13 20.05 4.80 -4.80
N ARG A 14 19.77 6.07 -4.47
CA ARG A 14 18.40 6.61 -4.36
C ARG A 14 17.65 6.68 -5.69
N ALA A 15 18.36 6.61 -6.82
CA ALA A 15 17.77 6.56 -8.16
C ALA A 15 17.17 5.19 -8.50
N TRP A 16 17.42 4.18 -7.66
CA TRP A 16 16.97 2.80 -7.87
C TRP A 16 15.84 2.40 -6.92
N ARG A 17 15.07 1.39 -7.33
CA ARG A 17 14.19 0.56 -6.51
C ARG A 17 14.89 -0.79 -6.33
N PRO A 18 15.41 -1.10 -5.13
CA PRO A 18 15.98 -2.41 -4.87
C PRO A 18 14.90 -3.48 -4.97
N ILE A 19 15.28 -4.67 -5.43
CA ILE A 19 14.40 -5.84 -5.48
C ILE A 19 15.23 -7.01 -4.98
N SER A 20 14.75 -7.66 -3.93
CA SER A 20 15.33 -8.89 -3.41
C SER A 20 14.60 -10.08 -4.01
N LEU A 21 15.32 -10.93 -4.74
CA LEU A 21 14.76 -12.15 -5.31
C LEU A 21 14.99 -13.30 -4.34
N LEU A 22 13.89 -13.87 -3.84
CA LEU A 22 13.93 -15.10 -3.06
C LEU A 22 14.00 -16.32 -3.98
N SER A 23 14.57 -17.41 -3.48
CA SER A 23 14.51 -18.71 -4.17
C SER A 23 13.06 -19.12 -4.38
N CYS A 24 12.78 -19.98 -5.37
CA CYS A 24 11.40 -20.42 -5.65
C CYS A 24 10.72 -21.04 -4.42
N LEU A 25 11.46 -21.84 -3.64
CA LEU A 25 10.98 -22.40 -2.38
C LEU A 25 10.71 -21.32 -1.34
N GLY A 26 11.63 -20.35 -1.18
CA GLY A 26 11.45 -19.22 -0.28
C GLY A 26 10.24 -18.36 -0.65
N LYS A 27 10.03 -18.11 -1.94
CA LYS A 27 8.86 -17.38 -2.44
C LYS A 27 7.55 -18.12 -2.17
N GLY A 28 7.58 -19.46 -2.29
CA GLY A 28 6.44 -20.32 -1.92
C GLY A 28 6.09 -20.20 -0.44
N LEU A 29 7.10 -20.28 0.43
CA LEU A 29 6.94 -20.13 1.88
C LEU A 29 6.45 -18.72 2.26
N GLU A 30 7.04 -17.67 1.70
CA GLU A 30 6.61 -16.28 1.90
C GLU A 30 5.13 -16.12 1.56
N ARG A 31 4.70 -16.63 0.40
CA ARG A 31 3.29 -16.58 -0.03
C ARG A 31 2.36 -17.32 0.93
N LEU A 32 2.78 -18.46 1.45
CA LEU A 32 2.00 -19.23 2.43
C LEU A 32 1.82 -18.43 3.73
N ILE A 33 2.91 -17.86 4.25
CA ILE A 33 2.90 -17.05 5.48
C ILE A 33 2.04 -15.80 5.30
N ALA A 34 2.23 -15.07 4.19
CA ALA A 34 1.46 -13.87 3.89
C ALA A 34 -0.06 -14.13 3.86
N ARG A 35 -0.49 -15.25 3.26
CA ARG A 35 -1.91 -15.64 3.25
C ARG A 35 -2.46 -15.92 4.64
N ARG A 36 -1.69 -16.61 5.50
CA ARG A 36 -2.10 -16.88 6.89
C ARG A 36 -2.19 -15.61 7.71
N LEU A 37 -1.21 -14.72 7.57
CA LEU A 37 -1.20 -13.42 8.26
C LEU A 37 -2.37 -12.55 7.81
N ALA A 38 -2.65 -12.46 6.52
CA ALA A 38 -3.78 -11.69 6.01
C ALA A 38 -5.12 -12.21 6.56
N TRP A 39 -5.31 -13.53 6.57
CA TRP A 39 -6.51 -14.13 7.16
C TRP A 39 -6.64 -13.84 8.66
N ALA A 40 -5.55 -14.00 9.43
CA ALA A 40 -5.55 -13.73 10.86
C ALA A 40 -5.82 -12.25 11.17
N ALA A 41 -5.23 -11.33 10.39
CA ALA A 41 -5.42 -9.89 10.56
C ALA A 41 -6.89 -9.48 10.38
N ILE A 42 -7.61 -10.10 9.43
CA ILE A 42 -9.03 -9.88 9.21
C ILE A 42 -9.86 -10.55 10.31
N HIS A 43 -9.61 -11.84 10.59
CA HIS A 43 -10.40 -12.62 11.54
C HIS A 43 -10.38 -12.02 12.95
N TYR A 44 -9.21 -11.56 13.39
CA TYR A 44 -9.04 -10.94 14.71
C TYR A 44 -9.20 -9.41 14.70
N SER A 45 -9.61 -8.81 13.57
CA SER A 45 -9.79 -7.35 13.44
C SER A 45 -8.57 -6.54 13.89
N VAL A 46 -7.36 -7.02 13.58
CA VAL A 46 -6.09 -6.35 13.94
C VAL A 46 -5.91 -5.06 13.14
N LEU A 47 -6.44 -5.03 11.91
CA LEU A 47 -6.34 -3.89 11.01
C LEU A 47 -7.59 -3.02 11.05
N HIS A 48 -7.40 -1.72 10.84
CA HIS A 48 -8.50 -0.77 10.74
C HIS A 48 -9.37 -1.07 9.50
N THR A 49 -10.68 -0.85 9.60
CA THR A 49 -11.66 -1.18 8.54
C THR A 49 -11.45 -0.43 7.23
N GLN A 50 -10.81 0.74 7.30
CA GLN A 50 -10.44 1.56 6.14
C GLN A 50 -9.11 1.16 5.49
N GLN A 51 -8.37 0.22 6.07
CA GLN A 51 -7.18 -0.34 5.42
C GLN A 51 -7.64 -1.26 4.28
N ALA A 52 -7.26 -0.93 3.05
CA ALA A 52 -7.54 -1.77 1.87
C ALA A 52 -6.27 -2.28 1.18
N GLY A 53 -5.11 -1.74 1.53
CA GLY A 53 -3.83 -2.13 0.93
C GLY A 53 -3.43 -3.56 1.34
N ALA A 54 -3.04 -4.37 0.35
CA ALA A 54 -2.49 -5.72 0.54
C ALA A 54 -3.41 -6.70 1.32
N LEU A 55 -4.71 -6.46 1.34
CA LEU A 55 -5.70 -7.34 1.95
C LEU A 55 -6.54 -8.07 0.89
N PRO A 56 -6.93 -9.33 1.15
CA PRO A 56 -7.87 -10.02 0.28
C PRO A 56 -9.22 -9.31 0.28
N GLU A 57 -9.93 -9.39 -0.85
CA GLU A 57 -11.29 -8.85 -1.04
C GLU A 57 -11.40 -7.32 -0.86
N LYS A 58 -10.28 -6.61 -0.91
CA LYS A 58 -10.20 -5.15 -0.90
C LYS A 58 -9.49 -4.67 -2.15
N SER A 59 -10.03 -3.62 -2.76
CA SER A 59 -9.51 -3.03 -3.99
C SER A 59 -9.25 -1.55 -3.84
N ALA A 60 -8.39 -1.00 -4.71
CA ALA A 60 -8.19 0.45 -4.78
C ALA A 60 -9.47 1.19 -5.18
N THR A 61 -10.35 0.54 -5.95
CA THR A 61 -11.66 1.09 -6.33
C THR A 61 -12.60 1.23 -5.13
N ASP A 62 -12.52 0.35 -4.13
CA ASP A 62 -13.32 0.47 -2.91
C ASP A 62 -12.91 1.72 -2.11
N LEU A 63 -11.60 1.99 -2.01
CA LEU A 63 -11.08 3.20 -1.36
C LEU A 63 -11.53 4.48 -2.08
N VAL A 64 -11.43 4.49 -3.41
CA VAL A 64 -11.85 5.65 -4.21
C VAL A 64 -13.34 5.89 -4.08
N THR A 65 -14.15 4.82 -4.07
CA THR A 65 -15.60 4.91 -3.89
C THR A 65 -15.96 5.48 -2.52
N ALA A 66 -15.29 5.01 -1.46
CA ALA A 66 -15.47 5.55 -0.11
C ALA A 66 -15.08 7.03 -0.03
N LEU A 67 -13.95 7.42 -0.63
CA LEU A 67 -13.52 8.82 -0.68
C LEU A 67 -14.51 9.71 -1.44
N LEU A 68 -15.03 9.24 -2.57
CA LEU A 68 -16.02 9.98 -3.35
C LEU A 68 -17.30 10.18 -2.55
N HIS A 69 -17.76 9.14 -1.84
CA HIS A 69 -18.91 9.22 -0.97
C HIS A 69 -18.75 10.30 0.10
N ASP A 70 -17.60 10.34 0.80
CA ASP A 70 -17.31 11.33 1.84
C ASP A 70 -17.30 12.77 1.28
N ILE A 71 -16.77 12.95 0.06
CA ILE A 71 -16.74 14.25 -0.63
C ILE A 71 -18.16 14.70 -1.01
N GLU A 72 -18.95 13.80 -1.60
CA GLU A 72 -20.34 14.08 -2.00
C GLU A 72 -21.20 14.42 -0.77
N GLU A 73 -21.03 13.70 0.34
CA GLU A 73 -21.74 13.97 1.59
C GLU A 73 -21.37 15.34 2.18
N ALA A 74 -20.08 15.72 2.12
CA ALA A 74 -19.62 17.03 2.55
C ALA A 74 -20.24 18.16 1.71
N PHE A 75 -20.29 18.00 0.38
CA PHE A 75 -20.90 18.96 -0.53
C PHE A 75 -22.42 19.07 -0.33
N ALA A 76 -23.12 17.95 -0.14
CA ALA A 76 -24.54 17.94 0.18
C ALA A 76 -24.85 18.74 1.46
N ARG A 77 -23.92 18.73 2.42
CA ARG A 77 -24.02 19.50 3.68
C ARG A 77 -23.49 20.93 3.58
N LYS A 78 -23.20 21.44 2.37
CA LYS A 78 -22.59 22.76 2.12
C LYS A 78 -21.27 22.96 2.88
N LYS A 79 -20.51 21.89 3.11
CA LYS A 79 -19.17 21.92 3.70
C LYS A 79 -18.11 21.89 2.59
N VAL A 80 -16.88 22.27 2.96
CA VAL A 80 -15.71 22.14 2.09
C VAL A 80 -15.01 20.83 2.41
N ALA A 81 -14.71 20.04 1.38
CA ALA A 81 -13.88 18.84 1.50
C ALA A 81 -12.40 19.20 1.24
N THR A 82 -11.48 18.68 2.06
CA THR A 82 -10.04 18.84 1.87
C THR A 82 -9.38 17.49 2.08
N LEU A 83 -8.53 17.08 1.14
CA LEU A 83 -7.80 15.82 1.20
C LEU A 83 -6.33 16.08 1.57
N VAL A 84 -5.84 15.38 2.59
CA VAL A 84 -4.43 15.35 2.96
C VAL A 84 -3.88 13.98 2.58
N THR A 85 -2.87 13.95 1.71
CA THR A 85 -2.19 12.72 1.31
C THR A 85 -0.81 12.65 1.95
N MET A 86 -0.37 11.42 2.25
CA MET A 86 0.94 11.15 2.82
C MET A 86 1.55 9.96 2.08
N ASP A 87 2.85 10.04 1.80
CA ASP A 87 3.65 8.94 1.25
C ASP A 87 4.92 8.77 2.10
N ILE A 88 5.31 7.53 2.36
CA ILE A 88 6.47 7.21 3.20
C ILE A 88 7.68 6.94 2.31
N GLN A 89 8.70 7.78 2.43
CA GLN A 89 9.94 7.59 1.68
C GLN A 89 10.66 6.31 2.12
N GLY A 90 10.82 5.36 1.20
CA GLY A 90 11.59 4.15 1.44
C GLY A 90 10.91 3.14 2.37
N ALA A 91 9.57 3.09 2.37
CA ALA A 91 8.75 2.29 3.30
C ALA A 91 9.24 0.85 3.56
N PHE A 92 9.80 0.16 2.56
CA PHE A 92 10.31 -1.20 2.71
C PHE A 92 11.80 -1.28 3.06
N ASP A 93 12.59 -0.27 2.69
CA ASP A 93 14.05 -0.27 2.86
C ASP A 93 14.47 0.25 4.24
N ILE A 94 13.56 0.93 4.96
CA ILE A 94 13.82 1.53 6.28
C ILE A 94 13.53 0.60 7.45
N VAL A 95 12.86 -0.53 7.20
CA VAL A 95 12.48 -1.48 8.26
C VAL A 95 13.63 -2.48 8.42
N MET A 96 14.37 -2.33 9.52
CA MET A 96 15.46 -3.22 9.94
C MET A 96 15.05 -3.98 11.20
#